data_AF-A7RUB5-F1
#
_entry.id   AF-A7RUB5-F1
#
_cell.length_a   1.000
_cell.length_b   1.000
_cell.length_c   1.000
_cell.angle_alpha   90.00
_cell.angle_beta   90.00
_cell.angle_gamma   90.00
#
_symmetry.space_group_name_H-M   'P 1'
#
loop_
_entity.id
_entity.type
_entity.pdbx_description
1 polymer ?
#
loop_
_entity_poly.entity_id
_entity_poly.type
_entity_poly.pdbx_seq_one_letter_code
_entity_poly.pdbx_strand_id
1 'polypeptide(L)'
;LGQYTIHIFTGDVWGAGTDANVLVTLYGTKGDSGEHKLDNEGENNFEQGMIDTYKFECSYLGDLVKLRIGHDNTGWGPGWYLDKV
;
A
#
# COMPACT_ATOMS: atom_id res chain seq x y z
N LEU A 1 12.02 -8.21 -15.53
CA LEU A 1 11.09 -7.52 -14.60
C LEU A 1 11.03 -8.33 -13.32
N GLY A 2 10.78 -7.69 -12.18
CA GLY A 2 10.46 -8.37 -10.92
C GLY A 2 8.96 -8.34 -10.68
N GLN A 3 8.43 -9.41 -10.10
CA GLN A 3 7.05 -9.49 -9.62
C GLN A 3 7.05 -9.34 -8.10
N TYR A 4 6.21 -8.44 -7.60
CA TYR A 4 6.10 -8.16 -6.16
C TYR A 4 4.64 -8.30 -5.74
N THR A 5 4.45 -8.86 -4.55
CA THR A 5 3.15 -8.90 -3.87
C THR A 5 3.27 -8.11 -2.58
N ILE A 6 2.32 -7.20 -2.34
CA ILE A 6 2.21 -6.43 -1.10
C ILE A 6 0.91 -6.84 -0.42
N HIS A 7 0.98 -7.13 0.88
CA HIS A 7 -0.18 -7.36 1.73
C HIS A 7 -0.29 -6.18 2.69
N ILE A 8 -1.39 -5.44 2.62
CA ILE A 8 -1.66 -4.29 3.50
C ILE A 8 -2.63 -4.76 4.58
N PHE A 9 -2.26 -4.56 5.85
CA PHE A 9 -3.12 -4.89 6.98
C PHE A 9 -3.61 -3.59 7.60
N THR A 10 -4.87 -3.24 7.37
CA THR A 10 -5.51 -2.14 8.09
C THR A 10 -5.89 -2.62 9.48
N GLY A 11 -5.60 -1.85 10.52
CA GLY A 11 -5.86 -2.29 11.88
C GLY A 11 -7.35 -2.46 12.19
N ASP A 12 -7.63 -3.25 13.21
CA ASP A 12 -9.00 -3.52 13.68
C ASP A 12 -9.33 -2.67 14.91
N VAL A 13 -9.29 -1.35 14.73
CA VAL A 13 -9.75 -0.38 15.72
C VAL A 13 -10.75 0.56 15.06
N TRP A 14 -11.69 1.11 15.84
CA TRP A 14 -12.73 1.97 15.31
C TRP A 14 -12.15 3.16 14.54
N GLY A 15 -12.57 3.32 13.28
CA GLY A 15 -12.10 4.39 12.40
C GLY A 15 -10.69 4.16 11.84
N ALA A 16 -10.23 2.91 11.79
CA ALA A 16 -8.92 2.57 11.23
C ALA A 16 -8.84 2.71 9.71
N GLY A 17 -9.95 2.57 8.99
CA GLY A 17 -9.98 2.57 7.53
C GLY A 17 -9.89 3.96 6.89
N THR A 18 -9.67 4.02 5.58
CA THR A 18 -9.55 5.28 4.84
C THR A 18 -10.06 5.17 3.41
N ASP A 19 -10.71 6.24 2.93
CA ASP A 19 -11.08 6.43 1.52
C ASP A 19 -10.01 7.25 0.74
N ALA A 20 -8.88 7.59 1.38
CA ALA A 20 -7.80 8.34 0.73
C ALA A 20 -7.05 7.47 -0.29
N ASN A 21 -6.41 8.08 -1.29
CA ASN A 21 -5.58 7.32 -2.21
C ASN A 21 -4.30 6.89 -1.49
N VAL A 22 -4.04 5.58 -1.42
CA VAL A 22 -2.82 5.02 -0.83
C VAL A 22 -1.77 4.80 -1.91
N LEU A 23 -0.53 5.23 -1.64
CA LEU A 23 0.60 5.13 -2.56
C LEU A 23 1.77 4.40 -1.90
N VAL A 24 2.48 3.60 -2.70
CA VAL A 24 3.62 2.82 -2.24
C VAL A 24 4.84 2.97 -3.15
N THR A 25 6.02 2.92 -2.55
CA THR A 25 7.30 2.78 -3.27
C THR A 25 8.14 1.70 -2.57
N LEU A 26 8.55 0.69 -3.33
CA LEU A 26 9.52 -0.31 -2.89
C LEU A 26 10.93 0.15 -3.24
N TYR A 27 11.85 -0.03 -2.30
CA TYR A 27 13.27 0.23 -2.48
C TYR A 27 14.05 -1.07 -2.30
N GLY A 28 14.89 -1.38 -3.27
CA GLY A 28 15.84 -2.49 -3.19
C GLY A 28 17.26 -2.06 -3.52
N THR A 29 18.18 -3.00 -3.40
CA THR A 29 19.62 -2.79 -3.66
C THR A 29 19.96 -2.36 -5.08
N LYS A 30 19.04 -2.51 -6.04
CA LYS A 30 19.22 -2.14 -7.46
C LYS A 30 18.34 -0.97 -7.93
N GLY A 31 17.64 -0.28 -7.01
CA GLY A 31 16.80 0.87 -7.34
C GLY A 31 15.45 0.84 -6.62
N ASP A 32 14.49 1.62 -7.12
CA ASP A 32 13.13 1.68 -6.60
C ASP A 32 12.07 1.38 -7.67
N SER A 33 10.86 1.06 -7.22
CA SER A 33 9.74 0.72 -8.11
C SER A 33 9.12 1.92 -8.82
N GLY A 34 9.47 3.15 -8.44
CA GLY A 34 8.60 4.30 -8.60
C GLY A 34 7.40 4.25 -7.65
N GLU A 35 6.59 5.31 -7.66
CA GLU A 35 5.36 5.40 -6.88
C GLU A 35 4.21 4.68 -7.59
N HIS A 36 3.50 3.83 -6.85
CA HIS A 36 2.33 3.10 -7.32
C HIS A 36 1.14 3.46 -6.45
N LYS A 37 0.04 3.90 -7.07
CA LYS A 37 -1.25 3.95 -6.38
C LYS A 37 -1.75 2.53 -6.20
N LEU A 38 -2.15 2.18 -4.98
CA LEU A 38 -2.76 0.90 -4.65
C LEU A 38 -4.28 1.02 -4.80
N ASP A 39 -4.87 0.15 -5.64
CA ASP A 39 -6.29 0.18 -5.99
C ASP A 39 -6.70 -1.21 -6.54
N ASN A 40 -7.66 -1.88 -5.90
CA ASN A 40 -8.28 -3.07 -6.46
C ASN A 40 -9.63 -2.65 -7.03
N GLU A 41 -9.69 -2.52 -8.36
CA GLU A 41 -10.88 -2.00 -9.03
C GLU A 41 -12.17 -2.71 -8.60
N GLY A 42 -13.13 -1.94 -8.09
CA GLY A 42 -14.43 -2.45 -7.65
C GLY A 42 -14.47 -2.98 -6.22
N GLU A 43 -13.37 -2.94 -5.48
CA GLU A 43 -13.31 -3.22 -4.06
C GLU A 43 -13.35 -1.93 -3.24
N ASN A 44 -13.75 -2.04 -1.96
CA ASN A 44 -13.57 -0.98 -1.00
C ASN A 44 -12.29 -1.28 -0.20
N ASN A 45 -11.19 -0.65 -0.59
CA ASN A 45 -9.86 -0.96 -0.06
C ASN A 45 -9.60 -0.27 1.28
N PHE A 46 -8.62 -0.79 2.03
CA PHE A 46 -8.11 -0.17 3.24
C PHE A 46 -9.17 0.00 4.34
N GLU A 47 -10.14 -0.90 4.39
CA GLU A 47 -11.21 -0.92 5.39
C GLU A 47 -10.75 -1.48 6.73
N GLN A 48 -11.41 -1.07 7.81
CA GLN A 48 -11.08 -1.52 9.17
C GLN A 48 -10.98 -3.05 9.25
N GLY A 49 -9.85 -3.56 9.77
CA GLY A 49 -9.61 -4.99 9.96
C GLY A 49 -9.37 -5.80 8.68
N MET A 50 -9.35 -5.16 7.51
CA MET A 50 -9.19 -5.84 6.23
C MET A 50 -7.72 -6.03 5.83
N ILE A 51 -7.51 -7.04 5.00
CA ILE A 51 -6.22 -7.34 4.37
C ILE A 51 -6.38 -7.18 2.86
N ASP A 52 -5.76 -6.16 2.30
CA ASP A 52 -5.72 -5.92 0.86
C ASP A 52 -4.45 -6.51 0.26
N THR A 53 -4.54 -7.15 -0.91
CA THR A 53 -3.37 -7.73 -1.60
C THR A 53 -3.21 -7.10 -2.98
N TYR A 54 -2.01 -6.56 -3.23
CA TYR A 54 -1.66 -5.92 -4.50
C TYR A 54 -0.50 -6.65 -5.17
N LYS A 55 -0.59 -6.80 -6.49
CA LYS A 55 0.47 -7.40 -7.32
C LYS A 55 0.84 -6.44 -8.42
N PHE A 56 2.12 -6.17 -8.57
CA PHE A 56 2.61 -5.36 -9.68
C PHE A 56 3.97 -5.82 -10.18
N GLU A 57 4.24 -5.47 -11.43
CA GLU A 57 5.52 -5.69 -12.07
C GLU A 57 6.28 -4.38 -12.19
N CYS A 58 7.58 -4.41 -11.89
CA CYS A 58 8.47 -3.30 -12.15
C CYS A 58 9.87 -3.80 -12.51
N SER A 59 10.84 -2.90 -12.59
CA SER A 59 12.25 -3.28 -12.69
C SER A 59 12.64 -4.22 -11.55
N TYR A 60 13.56 -5.14 -11.82
CA TYR A 60 14.07 -6.01 -10.75
C TYR A 60 14.88 -5.16 -9.75
N LEU A 61 14.49 -5.16 -8.47
CA LEU A 61 14.98 -4.25 -7.44
C LEU A 61 16.14 -4.87 -6.64
N GLY A 62 16.48 -6.14 -6.86
CA GLY A 62 17.40 -6.88 -5.98
C GLY A 62 16.75 -7.19 -4.64
N ASP A 63 17.58 -7.30 -3.59
CA ASP A 63 17.08 -7.46 -2.22
C ASP A 63 16.32 -6.21 -1.78
N LEU A 64 15.10 -6.37 -1.29
CA LEU A 64 14.30 -5.27 -0.75
C LEU A 64 14.90 -4.79 0.57
N VAL A 65 14.96 -3.47 0.75
CA VAL A 65 15.59 -2.85 1.93
C VAL A 65 14.67 -1.87 2.65
N LYS A 66 13.67 -1.33 1.96
CA LYS A 66 12.73 -0.35 2.51
C LYS A 66 11.44 -0.34 1.70
N LEU A 67 10.35 -0.02 2.38
CA LEU A 67 9.07 0.35 1.77
C LEU A 67 8.69 1.74 2.28
N ARG A 68 8.14 2.57 1.41
CA ARG A 68 7.44 3.81 1.79
C ARG A 68 5.99 3.65 1.40
N ILE A 69 5.10 3.92 2.34
CA ILE A 69 3.66 3.96 2.12
C ILE A 69 3.10 5.23 2.72
N GLY A 70 2.10 5.80 2.08
CA GLY A 70 1.41 7.00 2.55
C GLY A 70 0.08 7.17 1.82
N HIS A 71 -0.64 8.22 2.19
CA HIS A 71 -1.90 8.59 1.56
C HIS A 71 -1.91 10.08 1.24
N ASP A 72 -2.78 10.49 0.32
CA ASP A 72 -2.88 11.88 -0.17
C ASP A 72 -3.85 12.76 0.62
N ASN A 73 -4.40 12.23 1.71
CA ASN A 73 -5.31 12.93 2.63
C ASN A 73 -6.63 13.39 1.99
N THR A 74 -7.07 12.76 0.89
CA THR A 74 -8.38 13.01 0.28
C THR A 74 -9.51 12.26 1.01
N GLY A 75 -10.76 12.65 0.77
CA GLY A 75 -11.92 11.99 1.37
C GLY A 75 -12.31 12.56 2.74
N TRP A 76 -13.29 11.93 3.39
CA TRP A 76 -13.78 12.35 4.71
C TRP A 76 -13.08 11.53 5.81
N GLY A 77 -12.49 12.21 6.79
CA GLY A 77 -11.74 11.54 7.87
C GLY A 77 -10.56 10.69 7.36
N PRO A 78 -9.60 11.25 6.60
CA PRO A 78 -8.59 10.50 5.84
C PRO A 78 -7.52 9.82 6.71
N GLY A 79 -7.62 9.90 8.03
CA GLY A 79 -6.70 9.23 8.93
C GLY A 79 -6.76 7.72 8.68
N TRP A 80 -5.62 7.07 8.77
CA TRP A 80 -5.52 5.64 8.49
C TRP A 80 -4.65 4.97 9.55
N TYR A 81 -5.18 3.91 10.16
CA TYR A 81 -4.41 3.06 11.06
C TYR A 81 -3.90 1.85 10.28
N LEU A 82 -2.69 1.97 9.76
CA LEU A 82 -1.95 0.89 9.15
C LEU A 82 -1.31 0.01 10.23
N ASP A 83 -1.69 -1.26 10.32
CA ASP A 83 -1.08 -2.21 11.27
C ASP A 83 0.30 -2.66 10.80
N LYS A 84 0.37 -3.18 9.56
CA LYS A 84 1.63 -3.63 8.94
C LYS A 84 1.52 -3.79 7.43
N VAL A 85 2.69 -3.89 6.81
CA VAL A 85 2.93 -4.23 5.40
C VAL A 85 4.02 -5.29 5.32
#